data_AF-A0A0B2UG43-F1
#
_entry.id   AF-A0A0B2UG43-F1
#
_cell.length_a   1.000
_cell.length_b   1.000
_cell.length_c   1.000
_cell.angle_alpha   90.00
_cell.angle_beta   90.00
_cell.angle_gamma   90.00
#
_symmetry.space_group_name_H-M   'P 1'
#
loop_
_entity.id
_entity.type
_entity.pdbx_description
1 polymer ?
#
loop_
_entity_poly.entity_id
_entity_poly.type
_entity_poly.pdbx_seq_one_letter_code
_entity_poly.pdbx_strand_id
1 'polypeptide(L)'
;MIGRSLSEVLDVKLFENRRICIDEVLPQNVDFFVVEMSDILKACIFAFNESSEHYKKIAVRYGWNVSVKSVYECSYVDSGILDDVWCALNVHECNASGWIDVYRSNTCKVTDWYKYDIVVRVEPLSSGVSTEIDGRVVVFDREREYMKVKYKVLGNKVVYYIE
;
A
#
# COMPACT_ATOMS: atom_id res chain seq x y z
N MET A 1 5.01 -1.66 -24.06
CA MET A 1 3.81 -1.37 -23.25
C MET A 1 3.88 0.09 -22.82
N ILE A 2 2.78 0.84 -22.91
CA ILE A 2 2.73 2.24 -22.45
C ILE A 2 2.46 2.22 -20.94
N GLY A 3 3.40 2.73 -20.16
CA GLY A 3 3.25 2.82 -18.70
C GLY A 3 2.34 3.98 -18.31
N ARG A 4 1.45 3.72 -17.34
CA ARG A 4 0.48 4.67 -16.80
C ARG A 4 0.76 4.97 -15.32
N SER A 5 0.22 6.06 -14.80
CA SER A 5 0.17 6.35 -13.36
C SER A 5 -0.91 5.52 -12.65
N LEU A 6 -0.88 5.45 -11.32
CA LEU A 6 -1.89 4.69 -10.56
C LEU A 6 -3.30 5.25 -10.76
N SER A 7 -3.44 6.58 -10.78
CA SER A 7 -4.73 7.26 -10.97
C SER A 7 -5.35 7.03 -12.36
N GLU A 8 -4.56 6.61 -13.35
CA GLU A 8 -5.04 6.24 -14.69
C GLU A 8 -5.49 4.77 -14.80
N VAL A 9 -5.13 3.92 -13.83
CA VAL A 9 -5.47 2.49 -13.84
C VAL A 9 -6.42 2.08 -12.72
N LEU A 10 -6.46 2.86 -11.62
CA LEU A 10 -7.25 2.59 -10.44
C LEU A 10 -8.37 3.61 -10.29
N ASP A 11 -9.61 3.14 -10.30
CA ASP A 11 -10.76 3.98 -9.96
C ASP A 11 -10.79 4.21 -8.44
N VAL A 12 -10.36 5.39 -8.03
CA VAL A 12 -10.27 5.81 -6.62
C VAL A 12 -11.64 5.74 -5.91
N LYS A 13 -12.75 5.86 -6.66
CA LYS A 13 -14.10 5.71 -6.09
C LYS A 13 -14.35 4.33 -5.52
N LEU A 14 -13.58 3.33 -5.93
CA LEU A 14 -13.63 1.99 -5.37
C LEU A 14 -13.37 1.98 -3.86
N PHE A 15 -12.61 2.95 -3.36
CA PHE A 15 -12.17 3.02 -1.97
C PHE A 15 -13.08 3.87 -1.08
N GLU A 16 -13.97 4.68 -1.65
CA GLU A 16 -14.84 5.56 -0.88
C GLU A 16 -15.73 4.78 0.10
N ASN A 17 -15.66 5.14 1.38
CA ASN A 17 -16.41 4.51 2.48
C ASN A 17 -16.18 3.00 2.64
N ARG A 18 -15.02 2.48 2.22
CA ARG A 18 -14.65 1.07 2.35
C ARG A 18 -13.45 0.87 3.27
N ARG A 19 -13.43 -0.28 3.96
CA ARG A 19 -12.28 -0.80 4.70
C ARG A 19 -11.37 -1.53 3.72
N ILE A 20 -10.09 -1.14 3.67
CA ILE A 20 -9.14 -1.64 2.68
C ILE A 20 -7.96 -2.31 3.39
N CYS A 21 -7.59 -3.49 2.91
CA CYS A 21 -6.36 -4.18 3.27
C CYS A 21 -5.33 -4.01 2.15
N ILE A 22 -4.11 -3.60 2.49
CA ILE A 22 -2.95 -3.75 1.60
C ILE A 22 -2.13 -4.95 2.11
N ASP A 23 -2.08 -6.01 1.32
CA ASP A 23 -1.37 -7.27 1.59
C ASP A 23 -0.04 -7.27 0.81
N GLU A 24 1.07 -6.99 1.51
CA GLU A 24 2.43 -7.06 0.96
C GLU A 24 2.92 -8.51 0.91
N VAL A 25 3.11 -9.03 -0.30
CA VAL A 25 3.66 -10.35 -0.52
C VAL A 25 5.15 -10.28 -0.85
N LEU A 26 5.99 -10.88 -0.01
CA LEU A 26 7.44 -10.91 -0.24
C LEU A 26 7.78 -11.59 -1.57
N PRO A 27 8.81 -11.11 -2.30
CA PRO A 27 9.81 -10.13 -1.88
C PRO A 27 9.46 -8.67 -2.23
N GLN A 28 8.19 -8.34 -2.49
CA GLN A 28 7.80 -6.97 -2.83
C GLN A 28 7.86 -6.04 -1.62
N ASN A 29 8.06 -4.75 -1.89
CA ASN A 29 7.97 -3.66 -0.92
C ASN A 29 6.85 -2.72 -1.38
N VAL A 30 5.88 -2.45 -0.51
CA VAL A 30 4.72 -1.59 -0.85
C VAL A 30 4.88 -0.12 -0.49
N ASP A 31 6.07 0.35 -0.10
CA ASP A 31 6.27 1.74 0.34
C ASP A 31 5.88 2.74 -0.75
N PHE A 32 6.28 2.47 -2.00
CA PHE A 32 5.91 3.33 -3.13
C PHE A 32 4.39 3.43 -3.28
N PHE A 33 3.69 2.30 -3.11
CA PHE A 33 2.25 2.21 -3.30
C PHE A 33 1.51 2.90 -2.17
N VAL A 34 1.95 2.71 -0.93
CA VAL A 34 1.40 3.38 0.26
C VAL A 34 1.55 4.90 0.16
N VAL A 35 2.70 5.40 -0.29
CA VAL A 35 2.91 6.85 -0.48
C VAL A 35 2.07 7.39 -1.63
N GLU A 36 2.00 6.69 -2.77
CA GLU A 36 1.17 7.11 -3.90
C GLU A 36 -0.32 7.16 -3.52
N MET A 37 -0.80 6.16 -2.79
CA MET A 37 -2.17 6.11 -2.25
C MET A 37 -2.44 7.25 -1.26
N SER A 38 -1.49 7.58 -0.39
CA SER A 38 -1.59 8.73 0.51
C SER A 38 -1.76 10.04 -0.26
N ASP A 39 -0.99 10.26 -1.34
CA ASP A 39 -1.11 11.46 -2.16
C ASP A 39 -2.44 11.52 -2.92
N ILE A 40 -2.89 10.40 -3.49
CA ILE A 40 -4.14 10.32 -4.27
C ILE A 40 -5.35 10.55 -3.35
N LEU A 41 -5.38 9.89 -2.20
CA LEU A 41 -6.51 9.92 -1.27
C LEU A 41 -6.46 11.09 -0.28
N LYS A 42 -5.34 11.85 -0.27
CA LYS A 42 -5.06 12.86 0.76
C LYS A 42 -5.15 12.28 2.18
N ALA A 43 -4.73 11.03 2.34
CA ALA A 43 -4.79 10.28 3.59
C ALA A 43 -3.47 10.43 4.36
N CYS A 44 -3.55 10.71 5.66
CA CYS A 44 -2.37 10.69 6.53
C CYS A 44 -1.95 9.24 6.82
N ILE A 45 -0.64 8.96 6.75
CA ILE A 45 -0.04 7.68 7.15
C ILE A 45 0.37 7.77 8.63
N PHE A 46 0.04 6.76 9.41
CA PHE A 46 0.71 6.49 10.68
C PHE A 46 1.50 5.19 10.58
N ALA A 47 2.83 5.29 10.67
CA ALA A 47 3.73 4.16 10.47
C ALA A 47 4.27 3.57 11.78
N PHE A 48 4.18 2.25 11.88
CA PHE A 48 4.78 1.46 12.96
C PHE A 48 6.09 0.78 12.57
N ASN A 49 6.35 0.61 11.26
CA ASN A 49 7.57 -0.05 10.78
C ASN A 49 8.73 0.93 10.49
N GLU A 50 8.43 2.15 10.06
CA GLU A 50 9.43 3.10 9.55
C GLU A 50 9.24 4.53 10.10
N SER A 51 10.31 5.33 10.04
CA SER A 51 10.27 6.76 10.40
C SER A 51 9.49 7.60 9.39
N SER A 52 8.99 8.78 9.79
CA SER A 52 8.29 9.67 8.84
C SER A 52 9.23 10.14 7.71
N GLU A 53 10.52 10.27 8.01
CA GLU A 53 11.55 10.69 7.07
C GLU A 53 11.76 9.70 5.92
N HIS A 54 11.58 8.40 6.18
CA HIS A 54 11.63 7.36 5.14
C HIS A 54 10.57 7.63 4.06
N TYR A 55 9.31 7.77 4.46
CA TYR A 55 8.18 8.04 3.56
C TYR A 55 8.31 9.40 2.86
N LYS A 56 8.80 10.43 3.55
CA LYS A 56 9.05 11.75 2.95
C LYS A 56 10.08 11.69 1.83
N LYS A 57 11.16 10.93 1.99
CA LYS A 57 12.16 10.73 0.92
C LYS A 57 11.58 10.05 -0.31
N ILE A 58 10.69 9.07 -0.11
CA ILE A 58 9.98 8.40 -1.20
C ILE A 58 9.06 9.39 -1.92
N ALA A 59 8.29 10.18 -1.18
CA ALA A 59 7.41 11.20 -1.75
C ALA A 59 8.19 12.24 -2.57
N VAL A 60 9.30 12.77 -2.04
CA VAL A 60 10.18 13.71 -2.75
C VAL A 60 10.75 13.10 -4.03
N ARG A 61 11.15 11.83 -4.01
CA ARG A 61 11.70 11.13 -5.18
C ARG A 61 10.70 11.09 -6.34
N TYR A 62 9.42 10.93 -6.05
CA TYR A 62 8.36 10.75 -7.04
C TYR A 62 7.50 11.99 -7.28
N GLY A 63 7.75 13.09 -6.55
CA GLY A 63 6.97 14.33 -6.66
C GLY A 63 5.57 14.23 -6.06
N TRP A 64 5.37 13.33 -5.08
CA TRP A 64 4.11 13.13 -4.37
C TRP A 64 4.05 13.96 -3.08
N ASN A 65 2.84 14.26 -2.61
CA ASN A 65 2.63 14.85 -1.30
C ASN A 65 2.28 13.77 -0.29
N VAL A 66 2.96 13.76 0.86
CA VAL A 66 2.68 12.81 1.92
C VAL A 66 2.50 13.53 3.26
N SER A 67 1.44 13.18 3.98
CA SER A 67 1.31 13.49 5.40
C SER A 67 1.57 12.21 6.17
N VAL A 68 2.60 12.21 7.00
CA VAL A 68 3.04 11.00 7.70
C VAL A 68 3.55 11.32 9.09
N LYS A 69 3.12 10.49 10.05
CA LYS A 69 3.62 10.41 11.41
C LYS A 69 4.10 8.98 11.67
N SER A 70 4.98 8.82 12.65
CA SER A 70 5.52 7.52 13.03
C SER A 70 5.49 7.34 14.53
N VAL A 71 5.43 6.08 14.96
CA VAL A 71 5.60 5.67 16.36
C VAL A 71 6.95 6.09 16.93
N TYR A 72 7.96 6.31 16.08
CA TYR A 72 9.28 6.80 16.49
C TYR A 72 9.31 8.29 16.84
N GLU A 73 8.24 9.03 16.54
CA GLU A 73 8.17 10.49 16.70
C GLU A 73 7.06 10.92 17.66
N CYS A 74 5.97 10.17 17.72
CA CYS A 74 4.84 10.47 18.58
C CYS A 74 4.01 9.21 18.88
N SER A 75 3.17 9.29 19.90
CA SER A 75 2.13 8.29 20.15
C SER A 75 1.15 8.21 18.97
N TYR A 76 0.46 7.07 18.85
CA TYR A 76 -0.55 6.87 17.82
C TYR A 76 -1.56 8.02 17.75
N VAL A 77 -1.82 8.47 16.52
CA VAL A 77 -2.86 9.43 16.19
C VAL A 77 -3.70 8.82 15.08
N ASP A 78 -5.03 8.97 15.20
CA ASP A 78 -5.97 8.52 14.19
C ASP A 78 -5.55 9.02 12.80
N SER A 79 -5.57 8.10 11.83
CA SER A 79 -4.93 8.27 10.53
C SER A 79 -5.69 7.51 9.45
N GLY A 80 -5.51 7.97 8.22
CA GLY A 80 -6.18 7.35 7.09
C GLY A 80 -5.59 5.97 6.75
N ILE A 81 -4.26 5.90 6.75
CA ILE A 81 -3.49 4.69 6.47
C ILE A 81 -2.73 4.31 7.72
N LEU A 82 -3.00 3.10 8.25
CA LEU A 82 -2.18 2.48 9.28
C LEU A 82 -1.15 1.59 8.63
N ASP A 83 0.12 1.96 8.71
CA ASP A 83 1.21 1.19 8.15
C ASP A 83 1.83 0.23 9.18
N ASP A 84 1.78 -1.06 8.85
CA ASP A 84 2.17 -2.22 9.64
C ASP A 84 1.25 -2.54 10.84
N VAL A 85 0.09 -3.11 10.53
CA VAL A 85 -0.90 -3.60 11.50
C VAL A 85 -0.30 -4.62 12.46
N TRP A 86 0.60 -5.49 11.97
CA TRP A 86 1.17 -6.55 12.79
C TRP A 86 2.08 -5.97 13.86
N CYS A 87 2.96 -5.03 13.50
CA CYS A 87 3.80 -4.31 14.46
C CYS A 87 2.96 -3.49 15.44
N ALA A 88 1.93 -2.79 14.96
CA ALA A 88 1.02 -2.03 15.82
C ALA A 88 0.43 -2.91 16.94
N LEU A 89 -0.12 -4.08 16.58
CA LEU A 89 -0.74 -4.99 17.55
C LEU A 89 0.27 -5.73 18.44
N ASN A 90 1.33 -6.30 17.85
CA ASN A 90 2.16 -7.30 18.53
C ASN A 90 3.42 -6.73 19.18
N VAL A 91 3.90 -5.58 18.70
CA VAL A 91 5.11 -4.94 19.22
C VAL A 91 4.75 -3.74 20.08
N HIS A 92 3.77 -2.94 19.64
CA HIS A 92 3.39 -1.71 20.32
C HIS A 92 2.11 -1.84 21.15
N GLU A 93 1.48 -3.01 21.16
CA GLU A 93 0.21 -3.28 21.88
C GLU A 93 -0.88 -2.24 21.61
N CYS A 94 -0.85 -1.67 20.39
CA CYS A 94 -1.72 -0.60 19.95
C CYS A 94 -2.83 -1.19 19.08
N ASN A 95 -4.06 -1.27 19.63
CA ASN A 95 -5.24 -1.63 18.85
C ASN A 95 -5.73 -0.42 18.04
N ALA A 96 -5.00 -0.13 16.97
CA ALA A 96 -5.27 0.93 16.02
C ALA A 96 -5.83 0.35 14.72
N SER A 97 -6.55 1.18 13.96
CA SER A 97 -6.97 0.83 12.60
C SER A 97 -7.12 2.10 11.77
N GLY A 98 -6.61 2.10 10.55
CA GLY A 98 -6.99 3.07 9.53
C GLY A 98 -8.19 2.56 8.74
N TRP A 99 -8.75 3.38 7.86
CA TRP A 99 -9.66 2.86 6.83
C TRP A 99 -8.89 2.09 5.75
N ILE A 100 -7.59 2.36 5.62
CA ILE A 100 -6.61 1.52 4.93
C ILE A 100 -5.64 0.96 5.97
N ASP A 101 -5.50 -0.36 5.99
CA ASP A 101 -4.57 -1.07 6.87
C ASP A 101 -3.54 -1.81 6.02
N VAL A 102 -2.25 -1.60 6.30
CA VAL A 102 -1.14 -2.23 5.58
C VAL A 102 -0.55 -3.37 6.41
N TYR A 103 -0.52 -4.56 5.84
CA TYR A 103 0.17 -5.71 6.38
C TYR A 103 1.49 -5.90 5.66
N ARG A 104 2.60 -5.79 6.41
CA ARG A 104 3.97 -5.93 5.88
C ARG A 104 4.45 -7.37 5.98
N SER A 105 5.43 -7.74 5.16
CA SER A 105 6.21 -8.96 5.32
C SER A 105 5.38 -10.26 5.45
N ASN A 106 4.35 -10.44 4.61
CA ASN A 106 3.44 -11.60 4.65
C ASN A 106 2.71 -11.79 6.00
N THR A 107 2.56 -10.75 6.82
CA THR A 107 1.85 -10.89 8.11
C THR A 107 0.33 -11.00 7.95
N CYS A 108 -0.21 -10.64 6.78
CA CYS A 108 -1.63 -10.80 6.47
C CYS A 108 -1.96 -12.28 6.27
N LYS A 109 -2.97 -12.79 7.00
CA LYS A 109 -3.55 -14.10 6.72
C LYS A 109 -4.81 -13.93 5.88
N VAL A 110 -5.18 -14.96 5.11
CA VAL A 110 -6.45 -14.99 4.37
C VAL A 110 -7.66 -14.73 5.30
N THR A 111 -7.59 -15.16 6.56
CA THR A 111 -8.62 -14.89 7.56
C THR A 111 -8.75 -13.41 7.92
N ASP A 112 -7.68 -12.62 7.78
CA ASP A 112 -7.72 -11.18 8.03
C ASP A 112 -8.47 -10.44 6.93
N TRP A 113 -8.47 -10.95 5.69
CA TRP A 113 -9.21 -10.34 4.56
C TRP A 113 -10.71 -10.20 4.85
N TYR A 114 -11.28 -11.07 5.68
CA TYR A 114 -12.70 -10.99 6.04
C TYR A 114 -13.06 -9.74 6.87
N LYS A 115 -12.08 -9.00 7.38
CA LYS A 115 -12.28 -7.73 8.11
C LYS A 115 -12.38 -6.52 7.17
N TYR A 116 -12.18 -6.71 5.87
CA TYR A 116 -12.05 -5.65 4.88
C TYR A 116 -13.05 -5.86 3.73
N ASP A 117 -13.47 -4.74 3.13
CA ASP A 117 -14.34 -4.73 1.95
C ASP A 117 -13.53 -4.95 0.67
N ILE A 118 -12.29 -4.43 0.64
CA ILE A 118 -11.39 -4.52 -0.50
C ILE A 118 -10.01 -5.00 -0.03
N VAL A 119 -9.41 -5.89 -0.81
CA VAL A 119 -8.03 -6.32 -0.66
C VAL A 119 -7.23 -5.84 -1.87
N VAL A 120 -6.14 -5.13 -1.59
CA VAL A 120 -5.10 -4.77 -2.54
C VAL A 120 -3.89 -5.65 -2.23
N ARG A 121 -3.62 -6.62 -3.10
CA ARG A 121 -2.50 -7.54 -2.95
C ARG A 121 -1.37 -7.13 -3.89
N VAL A 122 -0.19 -6.88 -3.33
CA VAL A 122 1.01 -6.55 -4.09
C VAL A 122 1.96 -7.73 -4.03
N GLU A 123 2.20 -8.38 -5.17
CA GLU A 123 2.85 -9.69 -5.21
C GLU A 123 3.85 -9.85 -6.35
N PRO A 124 4.83 -10.75 -6.22
CA PRO A 124 5.77 -11.03 -7.30
C PRO A 124 5.08 -11.61 -8.53
N LEU A 125 5.78 -11.55 -9.66
CA LEU A 125 5.35 -12.26 -10.85
C LEU A 125 5.41 -13.78 -10.61
N SER A 126 4.47 -14.51 -11.22
CA SER A 126 4.48 -15.98 -11.20
C SER A 126 5.74 -16.57 -11.86
N SER A 127 6.39 -15.82 -12.75
CA SER A 127 7.66 -16.20 -13.38
C SER A 127 8.88 -15.96 -12.48
N GLY A 128 8.71 -15.36 -11.30
CA GLY A 128 9.81 -14.96 -10.40
C GLY A 128 10.27 -13.52 -10.66
N VAL A 129 11.55 -13.35 -10.98
CA VAL A 129 12.19 -12.03 -11.12
C VAL A 129 12.24 -11.59 -12.58
N SER A 130 11.99 -10.31 -12.85
CA SER A 130 12.13 -9.71 -14.18
C SER A 130 12.86 -8.37 -14.11
N THR A 131 13.65 -8.06 -15.13
CA THR A 131 14.31 -6.76 -15.27
C THR A 131 13.35 -5.67 -15.75
N GLU A 132 12.25 -6.06 -16.38
CA GLU A 132 11.28 -5.13 -16.99
C GLU A 132 10.07 -4.82 -16.09
N ILE A 133 9.71 -5.76 -15.22
CA ILE A 133 8.53 -5.71 -14.35
C ILE A 133 8.91 -6.21 -12.97
N ASP A 134 8.56 -5.48 -11.91
CA ASP A 134 8.96 -5.85 -10.54
C ASP A 134 7.92 -6.76 -9.87
N GLY A 135 6.65 -6.56 -10.18
CA GLY A 135 5.55 -7.33 -9.60
C GLY A 135 4.21 -6.99 -10.22
N ARG A 136 3.14 -7.34 -9.52
CA ARG A 136 1.76 -7.00 -9.87
C ARG A 136 0.96 -6.52 -8.67
N VAL A 137 -0.03 -5.68 -8.94
CA VAL A 137 -1.06 -5.26 -8.00
C VAL A 137 -2.38 -5.87 -8.44
N VAL A 138 -3.05 -6.54 -7.52
CA VAL A 138 -4.40 -7.09 -7.71
C VAL A 138 -5.33 -6.43 -6.71
N VAL A 139 -6.45 -5.92 -7.17
CA VAL A 139 -7.50 -5.32 -6.33
C VAL A 139 -8.76 -6.14 -6.49
N PHE A 140 -9.29 -6.65 -5.38
CA PHE A 140 -10.45 -7.54 -5.40
C PHE A 140 -11.28 -7.38 -4.12
N ASP A 141 -12.54 -7.79 -4.20
CA ASP A 141 -13.36 -8.13 -3.04
C ASP A 141 -13.65 -9.64 -3.04
N ARG A 142 -14.60 -10.08 -2.22
CA ARG A 142 -14.97 -11.50 -2.11
C ARG A 142 -15.62 -12.07 -3.36
N GLU A 143 -16.18 -11.24 -4.23
CA GLU A 143 -17.00 -11.64 -5.36
C GLU A 143 -16.29 -11.42 -6.70
N ARG A 144 -15.45 -10.39 -6.81
CA ARG A 144 -14.83 -9.99 -8.07
C ARG A 144 -13.45 -9.35 -7.93
N GLU A 145 -12.67 -9.51 -9.00
CA GLU A 145 -11.45 -8.76 -9.26
C GLU A 145 -11.81 -7.44 -9.97
N TYR A 146 -11.32 -6.33 -9.45
CA TYR A 146 -11.53 -4.98 -9.98
C TYR A 146 -10.40 -4.53 -10.90
N MET A 147 -9.18 -4.88 -10.52
CA MET A 147 -7.98 -4.42 -11.22
C MET A 147 -6.90 -5.48 -11.07
N LYS A 148 -6.18 -5.72 -12.16
CA LYS A 148 -4.94 -6.48 -12.17
C LYS A 148 -3.96 -5.82 -13.11
N VAL A 149 -2.87 -5.32 -12.56
CA VAL A 149 -1.85 -4.57 -13.30
C VAL A 149 -0.46 -5.02 -12.91
N LYS A 150 0.44 -5.02 -13.89
CA LYS A 150 1.89 -5.15 -13.63
C LYS A 150 2.46 -3.79 -13.31
N TYR A 151 3.50 -3.72 -12.48
CA TYR A 151 4.19 -2.46 -12.20
C TYR A 151 5.70 -2.55 -12.35
N LYS A 152 6.31 -1.38 -12.55
CA LYS A 152 7.75 -1.19 -12.55
C LYS A 152 8.10 0.07 -11.74
N VAL A 153 8.96 -0.10 -10.75
CA VAL A 153 9.54 0.99 -9.96
C VAL A 153 10.82 1.44 -10.67
N LEU A 154 10.82 2.69 -11.10
CA LEU A 154 11.97 3.36 -11.70
C LEU A 154 12.55 4.36 -10.71
N GLY A 155 13.75 4.88 -11.00
CA GLY A 155 14.45 5.79 -10.09
C GLY A 155 13.67 7.07 -9.76
N ASN A 156 12.77 7.52 -10.64
CA ASN A 156 12.03 8.77 -10.51
C ASN A 156 10.51 8.66 -10.74
N LYS A 157 9.98 7.46 -10.99
CA LYS A 157 8.54 7.22 -11.15
C LYS A 157 8.17 5.77 -10.91
N VAL A 158 6.90 5.51 -10.69
CA VAL A 158 6.30 4.19 -10.77
C VAL A 158 5.39 4.16 -11.99
N VAL A 159 5.40 3.06 -12.72
CA VAL A 159 4.53 2.87 -13.89
C VAL A 159 3.77 1.56 -13.80
N TYR A 160 2.52 1.60 -14.25
CA TYR A 160 1.59 0.48 -14.26
C TYR A 160 1.21 0.10 -15.69
N TYR A 161 0.99 -1.20 -15.91
CA TYR A 161 0.63 -1.78 -17.20
C TYR A 161 -0.61 -2.64 -17.03
N ILE A 162 -1.68 -2.24 -17.73
CA ILE A 162 -2.94 -2.99 -17.80
C ILE A 162 -2.68 -4.31 -18.54
N GLU A 163 -3.13 -5.42 -17.96
CA GLU A 163 -3.12 -6.74 -18.61
C GLU A 163 -4.21 -6.88 -19.67
#